data_AF-A7TAK7-F1
#
_entry.id   AF-A7TAK7-F1
#
_cell.length_a   1.000
_cell.length_b   1.000
_cell.length_c   1.000
_cell.angle_alpha   90.00
_cell.angle_beta   90.00
_cell.angle_gamma   90.00
#
_symmetry.space_group_name_H-M   'P 1'
#
loop_
_entity.id
_entity.type
_entity.pdbx_description
1 polymer ?
#
loop_
_entity_poly.entity_id
_entity_poly.type
_entity_poly.pdbx_seq_one_letter_code
_entity_poly.pdbx_strand_id
1 'polypeptide(L)'
;MSTTRQKPKPVNIPSALLSNEENDSVFNMLGRGCTTLATAVAQLLIALPESRTKWTKKATGAVCFVKDCSKKSYFIRVYDIIQKCMVWEQELYNQFKYFTSLPFFHTFAADKYRALE
;
A
#
# COMPACT_ATOMS: atom_id res chain seq x y z
N MET A 1 28.00 -14.24 28.35
CA MET A 1 26.63 -14.54 27.89
C MET A 1 25.97 -13.23 27.49
N SER A 2 26.04 -12.86 26.22
CA SER A 2 25.43 -11.64 25.69
C SER A 2 23.96 -11.92 25.35
N THR A 3 23.05 -11.37 26.14
CA THR A 3 21.60 -11.43 25.89
C THR A 3 21.25 -10.48 24.75
N THR A 4 21.18 -11.01 23.53
CA THR A 4 20.62 -10.28 22.39
C THR A 4 19.13 -10.05 22.66
N ARG A 5 18.74 -8.80 22.92
CA ARG A 5 17.32 -8.37 22.91
C ARG A 5 16.74 -8.73 21.53
N GLN A 6 15.97 -9.82 21.46
CA GLN A 6 15.18 -10.12 20.26
C GLN A 6 14.14 -9.01 20.13
N LYS A 7 14.26 -8.19 19.08
CA LYS A 7 13.20 -7.24 18.73
C LYS A 7 11.93 -8.07 18.43
N PRO A 8 10.75 -7.64 18.92
CA PRO A 8 9.49 -8.30 18.58
C PRO A 8 9.39 -8.44 17.06
N LYS A 9 8.91 -9.60 16.59
CA LYS A 9 8.61 -9.77 15.17
C LYS A 9 7.65 -8.64 14.76
N PRO A 10 7.91 -7.94 13.65
CA PRO A 10 7.00 -6.90 13.18
C PRO A 10 5.61 -7.53 12.96
N VAL A 11 4.59 -6.96 13.59
CA VAL A 11 3.19 -7.39 13.43
C VAL A 11 2.54 -6.49 12.39
N ASN A 12 1.85 -7.09 11.43
CA ASN A 12 1.08 -6.34 10.43
C ASN A 12 -0.09 -5.61 11.10
N ILE A 13 -0.34 -4.37 10.69
CA ILE A 13 -1.44 -3.56 11.20
C ILE A 13 -2.69 -3.81 10.32
N PRO A 14 -3.79 -4.35 10.85
CA PRO A 14 -4.99 -4.68 10.08
C PRO A 14 -5.88 -3.47 9.81
N SER A 15 -6.78 -3.63 8.84
CA SER A 15 -7.89 -2.72 8.59
C SER A 15 -9.10 -3.14 9.42
N ALA A 16 -9.76 -2.18 10.08
CA ALA A 16 -11.01 -2.41 10.79
C ALA A 16 -12.21 -2.65 9.84
N LEU A 17 -12.07 -2.34 8.55
CA LEU A 17 -13.10 -2.55 7.54
C LEU A 17 -13.03 -3.93 6.87
N LEU A 18 -12.00 -4.73 7.21
CA LEU A 18 -11.78 -6.06 6.65
C LEU A 18 -11.99 -7.12 7.74
N SER A 19 -12.48 -8.30 7.36
CA SER A 19 -12.51 -9.45 8.26
C SER A 19 -11.08 -9.91 8.62
N ASN A 20 -10.95 -10.77 9.63
CA ASN A 20 -9.65 -11.33 9.98
C ASN A 20 -9.07 -12.15 8.81
N GLU A 21 -9.92 -12.92 8.13
CA GLU A 21 -9.55 -13.75 6.98
C GLU A 21 -9.12 -12.89 5.78
N GLU A 22 -9.79 -11.76 5.55
CA GLU A 22 -9.43 -10.81 4.49
C GLU A 22 -8.09 -10.13 4.81
N ASN A 23 -7.88 -9.68 6.06
CA ASN A 23 -6.61 -9.13 6.50
C ASN A 23 -5.47 -10.15 6.34
N ASP A 24 -5.68 -11.39 6.78
CA ASP A 24 -4.69 -12.46 6.64
C ASP A 24 -4.39 -12.78 5.17
N SER A 25 -5.41 -12.77 4.31
CA SER A 25 -5.23 -12.92 2.86
C SER A 25 -4.35 -11.81 2.28
N VAL A 26 -4.56 -10.55 2.70
CA VAL A 26 -3.70 -9.41 2.29
C VAL A 26 -2.28 -9.59 2.80
N PHE A 27 -2.10 -10.01 4.05
CA PHE A 27 -0.77 -10.21 4.64
C PHE A 27 0.02 -11.32 3.96
N ASN A 28 -0.66 -12.37 3.52
CA ASN A 28 -0.04 -13.44 2.74
C ASN A 28 0.46 -12.96 1.36
N MET A 29 -0.13 -11.91 0.79
CA MET A 29 0.28 -11.31 -0.49
C MET A 29 1.44 -10.31 -0.39
N LEU A 30 1.87 -9.90 0.82
CA LEU A 30 2.92 -8.89 1.00
C LEU A 30 4.30 -9.36 0.51
N GLY A 31 4.55 -10.67 0.58
CA GLY A 31 5.87 -11.27 0.33
C GLY A 31 6.78 -11.27 1.55
N ARG A 32 7.92 -11.96 1.43
CA ARG A 32 8.89 -12.12 2.54
C ARG A 32 9.60 -10.81 2.86
N GLY A 33 9.79 -10.53 4.15
CA GLY A 33 10.51 -9.33 4.61
C GLY A 33 9.70 -8.03 4.51
N CYS A 34 8.43 -8.11 4.12
CA CYS A 34 7.49 -7.00 4.10
C CYS A 34 6.63 -6.99 5.38
N THR A 35 6.31 -5.80 5.87
CA THR A 35 5.38 -5.61 7.00
C THR A 35 4.49 -4.40 6.74
N THR A 36 3.20 -4.49 7.05
CA THR A 36 2.29 -3.34 6.97
C THR A 36 2.43 -2.45 8.20
N LEU A 37 2.54 -1.16 7.95
CA LEU A 37 2.49 -0.08 8.94
C LEU A 37 1.07 0.51 9.05
N ALA A 38 0.24 0.31 8.04
CA ALA A 38 -1.18 0.60 8.04
C ALA A 38 -1.86 -0.19 6.93
N THR A 39 -3.11 -0.61 7.16
CA THR A 39 -3.97 -1.24 6.15
C THR A 39 -5.33 -0.56 6.20
N ALA A 40 -5.87 -0.20 5.04
CA ALA A 40 -7.19 0.42 4.90
C ALA A 40 -7.89 -0.09 3.64
N VAL A 41 -9.18 0.19 3.49
CA VAL A 41 -9.90 -0.03 2.23
C VAL A 41 -10.06 1.32 1.54
N ALA A 42 -9.63 1.41 0.28
CA ALA A 42 -9.76 2.65 -0.49
C ALA A 42 -9.95 2.41 -1.99
N GLN A 43 -10.31 3.49 -2.69
CA GLN A 43 -10.39 3.52 -4.14
C GLN A 43 -9.16 4.23 -4.69
N LEU A 44 -8.43 3.57 -5.58
CA LEU A 44 -7.32 4.18 -6.31
C LEU A 44 -7.89 4.99 -7.48
N LEU A 45 -7.71 6.30 -7.43
CA LEU A 45 -7.99 7.20 -8.53
C LEU A 45 -6.70 7.68 -9.17
N ILE A 46 -6.69 7.82 -10.50
CA ILE A 46 -5.56 8.35 -11.26
C ILE A 46 -6.01 9.53 -12.13
N ALA A 47 -5.20 10.57 -12.22
CA ALA A 47 -5.39 11.67 -13.16
C ALA A 47 -4.44 11.48 -14.35
N LEU A 48 -4.98 11.07 -15.49
CA LEU A 48 -4.18 10.80 -16.68
C LEU A 48 -3.67 12.10 -17.31
N PRO A 49 -2.49 12.12 -17.97
CA PRO A 49 -1.92 13.33 -18.56
C PRO A 49 -2.84 14.03 -19.57
N GLU A 50 -3.66 13.26 -20.29
CA GLU A 50 -4.64 13.72 -21.28
C GLU A 50 -5.83 14.45 -20.65
N SER A 51 -6.11 14.21 -19.36
CA SER A 51 -7.25 14.76 -18.64
C SER A 51 -6.87 15.12 -17.20
N ARG A 52 -5.97 16.10 -17.05
CA ARG A 52 -5.46 16.53 -15.72
C ARG A 52 -6.52 17.11 -14.79
N THR A 53 -7.71 17.39 -15.32
CA THR A 53 -8.84 17.95 -14.57
C THR A 53 -9.83 16.88 -14.11
N LYS A 54 -9.64 15.61 -14.47
CA LYS A 54 -10.56 14.51 -14.12
C LYS A 54 -9.80 13.34 -13.49
N TRP A 55 -10.38 12.81 -12.43
CA TRP A 55 -9.92 11.59 -11.79
C TRP A 55 -10.66 10.38 -12.38
N THR A 56 -9.92 9.35 -12.75
CA THR A 56 -10.46 8.07 -13.24
C THR A 56 -10.22 6.99 -12.19
N LYS A 57 -11.28 6.24 -11.87
CA LYS A 57 -11.16 5.08 -10.98
C LYS A 57 -10.32 3.99 -11.65
N LYS A 58 -9.25 3.56 -10.99
CA LYS A 58 -8.38 2.47 -11.45
C LYS A 58 -8.71 1.15 -10.76
N ALA A 59 -8.83 1.16 -9.44
CA ALA A 59 -9.09 -0.04 -8.64
C ALA A 59 -9.80 0.30 -7.33
N THR A 60 -10.37 -0.70 -6.68
CA THR A 60 -10.87 -0.64 -5.29
C THR A 60 -10.34 -1.86 -4.57
N GLY A 61 -9.80 -1.69 -3.38
CA GLY A 61 -9.25 -2.81 -2.63
C GLY A 61 -8.58 -2.41 -1.33
N ALA A 62 -7.80 -3.33 -0.78
CA ALA A 62 -7.00 -3.09 0.41
C ALA A 62 -5.74 -2.29 0.04
N VAL A 63 -5.56 -1.13 0.67
CA VAL A 63 -4.36 -0.31 0.55
C VAL A 63 -3.49 -0.50 1.77
N CYS A 64 -2.23 -0.85 1.55
CA CYS A 64 -1.24 -1.08 2.59
C CYS A 64 -0.10 -0.06 2.48
N PHE A 65 0.27 0.54 3.59
CA PHE A 65 1.57 1.19 3.73
C PHE A 65 2.57 0.14 4.21
N VAL A 66 3.52 -0.23 3.36
CA VAL A 66 4.40 -1.39 3.54
C VAL A 66 5.84 -0.94 3.74
N LYS A 67 6.50 -1.51 4.75
CA LYS A 67 7.96 -1.46 4.90
C LYS A 67 8.56 -2.74 4.30
N ASP A 68 9.38 -2.59 3.27
CA ASP A 68 10.12 -3.69 2.66
C ASP A 68 11.57 -3.67 3.16
N CYS A 69 11.91 -4.60 4.04
CA CYS A 69 13.26 -4.66 4.63
C CYS A 69 14.31 -5.13 3.62
N SER A 70 13.92 -5.92 2.63
CA SER A 70 14.83 -6.44 1.60
C SER A 70 15.24 -5.33 0.64
N LYS A 71 14.29 -4.48 0.24
CA LYS A 71 14.54 -3.31 -0.62
C LYS A 71 15.03 -2.08 0.15
N LYS A 72 14.99 -2.10 1.49
CA LYS A 72 15.28 -0.96 2.37
C LYS A 72 14.43 0.28 2.01
N SER A 73 13.19 0.06 1.62
CA SER A 73 12.31 1.09 1.09
C SER A 73 10.88 0.92 1.61
N TYR A 74 10.04 1.91 1.36
CA TYR A 74 8.63 1.91 1.74
C TYR A 74 7.76 1.96 0.49
N PHE A 75 6.60 1.32 0.57
CA PHE A 75 5.68 1.22 -0.56
C PHE A 75 4.25 1.54 -0.12
N ILE A 76 3.47 2.14 -1.01
CA ILE A 76 2.01 2.08 -0.96
C ILE A 76 1.59 1.01 -1.96
N ARG A 77 0.91 -0.04 -1.49
CA ARG A 77 0.43 -1.15 -2.33
C ARG A 77 -1.08 -1.26 -2.26
N VAL A 78 -1.72 -1.56 -3.39
CA VAL A 78 -3.15 -1.82 -3.49
C VAL A 78 -3.35 -3.27 -3.92
N TYR A 79 -4.19 -3.99 -3.18
CA TYR A 79 -4.51 -5.39 -3.39
C TYR A 79 -5.99 -5.55 -3.71
N ASP A 80 -6.28 -6.33 -4.75
CA ASP A 80 -7.62 -6.84 -4.99
C ASP A 80 -7.85 -8.05 -4.08
N ILE A 81 -8.82 -7.92 -3.17
CA ILE A 81 -9.12 -8.94 -2.15
C ILE A 81 -9.83 -10.14 -2.80
N ILE A 82 -10.59 -9.92 -3.86
CA ILE A 82 -11.35 -10.96 -4.58
C ILE A 82 -10.39 -11.77 -5.45
N GLN A 83 -9.59 -11.08 -6.27
CA GLN A 83 -8.63 -11.72 -7.17
C GLN A 83 -7.36 -12.20 -6.44
N LYS A 84 -7.17 -11.78 -5.19
CA LYS A 84 -6.00 -12.11 -4.36
C LYS A 84 -4.70 -11.81 -5.10
N CYS A 85 -4.61 -10.61 -5.66
CA CYS A 85 -3.43 -10.13 -6.36
C CYS A 85 -3.12 -8.66 -6.01
N MET A 86 -1.86 -8.27 -6.18
CA MET A 86 -1.47 -6.86 -6.12
C MET A 86 -1.82 -6.19 -7.45
N VAL A 87 -2.63 -5.14 -7.41
CA VAL A 87 -3.08 -4.43 -8.61
C VAL A 87 -2.30 -3.14 -8.88
N TRP A 88 -1.63 -2.60 -7.86
CA TRP A 88 -0.84 -1.39 -8.00
C TRP A 88 0.17 -1.26 -6.85
N GLU A 89 1.33 -0.68 -7.14
CA GLU A 89 2.31 -0.28 -6.14
C GLU A 89 3.00 1.04 -6.50
N GLN A 90 3.45 1.74 -5.46
CA GLN A 90 4.29 2.93 -5.56
C GLN A 90 5.38 2.89 -4.49
N GLU A 91 6.63 3.04 -4.92
CA GLU A 91 7.75 3.23 -4.02
C GLU A 91 7.80 4.67 -3.50
N LEU A 92 8.12 4.83 -2.22
CA LEU A 92 8.24 6.15 -1.60
C LEU A 92 9.69 6.63 -1.65
N TYR A 93 9.92 7.71 -2.38
CA TYR A 93 11.22 8.36 -2.52
C TYR A 93 11.48 9.39 -1.41
N ASN A 94 12.74 9.81 -1.28
CA ASN A 94 13.12 10.88 -0.36
C ASN A 94 12.37 12.17 -0.71
N GLN A 95 11.82 12.84 0.31
CA GLN A 95 10.98 14.03 0.13
C GLN A 95 9.66 13.78 -0.62
N PHE A 96 9.12 12.56 -0.50
CA PHE A 96 7.77 12.26 -0.96
C PHE A 96 6.75 13.27 -0.44
N LYS A 97 6.01 13.89 -1.36
CA LYS A 97 4.98 14.88 -1.03
C LYS A 97 3.62 14.20 -0.95
N TYR A 98 3.04 14.22 0.24
CA TYR A 98 1.74 13.66 0.53
C TYR A 98 0.78 14.76 0.96
N PHE A 99 -0.38 14.83 0.34
CA PHE A 99 -1.38 15.86 0.59
C PHE A 99 -2.67 15.23 1.12
N THR A 100 -3.19 15.80 2.20
CA THR A 100 -4.44 15.38 2.86
C THR A 100 -5.43 16.52 2.86
N SER A 101 -5.70 17.10 1.68
CA SER A 101 -6.58 18.26 1.55
C SER A 101 -8.00 18.00 2.04
N LEU A 102 -8.41 16.73 2.09
CA LEU A 102 -9.66 16.27 2.71
C LEU A 102 -9.39 15.05 3.59
N PRO A 103 -10.20 14.78 4.63
CA PRO A 103 -9.97 13.68 5.58
C PRO A 103 -9.84 12.29 4.93
N PHE A 104 -10.62 12.03 3.89
CA PHE A 104 -10.68 10.73 3.20
C PHE A 104 -10.13 10.78 1.77
N PHE A 105 -9.52 11.90 1.38
CA PHE A 105 -8.95 12.06 0.04
C PHE A 105 -7.50 12.49 0.13
N HIS A 106 -6.64 11.53 -0.13
CA HIS A 106 -5.20 11.65 -0.01
C HIS A 106 -4.61 11.63 -1.42
N THR A 107 -3.73 12.57 -1.74
CA THR A 107 -3.15 12.71 -3.07
C THR A 107 -1.63 12.84 -3.01
N PHE A 108 -0.98 12.31 -4.03
CA PHE A 108 0.47 12.38 -4.20
C PHE A 108 0.82 12.17 -5.67
N ALA A 109 2.02 12.56 -6.06
CA ALA A 109 2.55 12.28 -7.38
C ALA A 109 3.00 10.81 -7.44
N ALA A 110 2.37 10.03 -8.32
CA ALA A 110 2.78 8.67 -8.63
C ALA A 110 3.74 8.65 -9.82
N ASP A 111 4.66 7.69 -9.83
CA ASP A 111 5.55 7.45 -10.96
C ASP A 111 4.75 6.98 -12.16
N LYS A 112 5.34 7.15 -13.36
CA LYS A 112 4.71 6.73 -14.62
C LYS A 112 4.22 5.30 -14.50
N TYR A 113 2.92 5.14 -14.73
CA TYR A 113 2.23 3.87 -14.75
C TYR A 113 2.95 2.90 -15.70
N ARG A 114 3.66 1.91 -15.14
CA ARG A 114 3.93 0.67 -15.87
C ARG A 114 2.65 -0.15 -15.74
N ALA A 115 1.73 0.04 -16.68
CA ALA A 115 0.85 -1.08 -17.00
C ALA A 115 1.78 -2.23 -17.36
N LEU A 116 1.67 -3.35 -16.66
CA LEU A 116 2.05 -4.59 -17.32
C LEU A 116 1.06 -4.73 -18.48
N GLU A 117 1.57 -4.56 -19.71
CA GLU A 117 0.85 -4.93 -20.93
C GLU A 117 0.53 -6.43 -20.94
#